data_AF-A0A1A8KM13-F1
#
_entry.id   AF-A0A1A8KM13-F1
#
_cell.length_a   1.000
_cell.length_b   1.000
_cell.length_c   1.000
_cell.angle_alpha   90.00
_cell.angle_beta   90.00
_cell.angle_gamma   90.00
#
_symmetry.space_group_name_H-M   'P 1'
#
loop_
_entity.id
_entity.type
_entity.pdbx_description
1 polymer ?
#
loop_
_entity_poly.entity_id
_entity_poly.type
_entity_poly.pdbx_seq_one_letter_code
_entity_poly.pdbx_strand_id
1 'polypeptide(L)'
;EPGVAGLMKIAKEAYVDHTQFDKKDVHYDVSSKPDNPKWSMVDVRFQRMMKRFVPLSELKKHHLQHRADGGPLKDVALFTRARLSVQPL
;
A
#
# COMPACT_ATOMS: atom_id res chain seq x y z
N GLU A 1 12.84 10.54 1.82
CA GLU A 1 12.43 10.48 0.39
C GLU A 1 11.45 9.32 0.19
N PRO A 2 10.41 9.45 -0.65
CA PRO A 2 9.46 8.37 -0.92
C PRO A 2 9.99 7.38 -1.99
N GLY A 3 9.68 6.10 -1.84
CA GLY A 3 10.10 5.05 -2.77
C GLY A 3 9.90 3.63 -2.24
N VAL A 4 10.34 2.64 -3.01
CA VAL A 4 10.27 1.22 -2.62
C VAL A 4 11.58 0.81 -1.95
N ALA A 5 11.50 0.44 -0.67
CA ALA A 5 12.67 0.08 0.15
C ALA A 5 12.92 -1.44 0.22
N GLY A 6 11.87 -2.25 0.21
CA GLY A 6 11.98 -3.68 0.48
C GLY A 6 10.74 -4.46 0.06
N LEU A 7 10.79 -5.76 0.33
CA LEU A 7 9.70 -6.70 0.10
C LEU A 7 9.27 -7.33 1.43
N MET A 8 7.97 -7.54 1.52
CA MET A 8 7.30 -8.27 2.58
C MET A 8 6.31 -9.25 1.97
N LYS A 9 5.90 -10.25 2.73
CA LYS A 9 4.87 -11.22 2.35
C LYS A 9 3.70 -11.19 3.34
N ILE A 10 2.51 -11.55 2.88
CA ILE A 10 1.36 -11.75 3.75
C ILE A 10 1.62 -12.97 4.66
N ALA A 11 1.51 -12.76 5.96
CA ALA A 11 1.65 -13.79 6.98
C ALA A 11 0.29 -14.26 7.53
N LYS A 12 -0.72 -13.38 7.47
CA LYS A 12 -2.11 -13.67 7.85
C LYS A 12 -3.05 -12.89 6.93
N GLU A 13 -4.09 -13.58 6.45
CA GLU A 13 -5.17 -12.97 5.67
C GLU A 13 -5.95 -11.94 6.48
N ALA A 14 -6.86 -11.23 5.80
CA ALA A 14 -7.60 -10.12 6.38
C ALA A 14 -8.38 -10.52 7.65
N TYR A 15 -8.29 -9.68 8.67
CA TYR A 15 -9.06 -9.79 9.91
C TYR A 15 -9.39 -8.38 10.43
N VAL A 16 -10.28 -8.31 11.42
CA VAL A 16 -10.75 -7.05 11.98
C VAL A 16 -9.60 -6.24 12.57
N ASP A 17 -9.49 -4.99 12.14
CA ASP A 17 -8.55 -4.04 12.74
C ASP A 17 -9.07 -3.58 14.11
N HIS A 18 -8.42 -3.95 15.21
CA HIS A 18 -8.91 -3.59 16.54
C HIS A 18 -8.73 -2.09 16.86
N THR A 19 -7.83 -1.38 16.17
CA THR A 19 -7.55 0.04 16.42
C THR A 19 -8.74 0.93 16.07
N GLN A 20 -9.59 0.48 15.14
CA GLN A 20 -10.79 1.21 14.74
C GLN A 20 -11.78 1.46 15.89
N PHE A 21 -11.67 0.72 17.01
CA PHE A 21 -12.53 0.85 18.19
C PHE A 21 -11.88 1.63 19.34
N ASP A 22 -10.57 1.89 19.29
CA ASP A 22 -9.86 2.59 20.37
C ASP A 22 -9.95 4.10 20.18
N LYS A 23 -10.69 4.79 21.05
CA LYS A 23 -10.88 6.26 21.03
C LYS A 23 -9.58 7.07 21.13
N LYS A 24 -8.49 6.45 21.59
CA LYS A 24 -7.18 7.10 21.70
C LYS A 24 -6.31 6.92 20.46
N ASP A 25 -6.68 5.99 19.57
CA ASP A 25 -5.96 5.74 18.34
C ASP A 25 -6.30 6.82 17.29
N VAL A 26 -5.33 7.21 16.48
CA VAL A 26 -5.51 8.20 15.40
C VAL A 26 -6.40 7.68 14.27
N HIS A 27 -6.61 6.36 14.20
CA HIS A 27 -7.46 5.67 13.24
C HIS A 27 -8.81 5.22 13.84
N TYR A 28 -9.18 5.72 15.02
CA TYR A 28 -10.50 5.49 15.62
C TYR A 28 -11.64 5.85 14.67
N ASP A 29 -12.62 4.96 14.52
CA ASP A 29 -13.84 5.19 13.75
C ASP A 29 -15.08 4.96 14.62
N VAL A 30 -15.67 6.07 15.09
CA VAL A 30 -16.91 6.08 15.89
C VAL A 30 -18.09 5.37 15.22
N SER A 31 -18.08 5.25 13.89
CA SER A 31 -19.16 4.66 13.11
C SER A 31 -18.95 3.17 12.84
N SER A 32 -17.81 2.59 13.21
CA SER A 32 -17.55 1.16 13.12
C SER A 32 -18.07 0.44 14.36
N LYS A 33 -18.80 -0.66 14.16
CA LYS A 33 -19.40 -1.43 15.25
C LYS A 33 -18.78 -2.82 15.34
N PRO A 34 -18.60 -3.40 16.55
CA PRO A 34 -17.99 -4.72 16.71
C PRO A 34 -18.75 -5.87 16.02
N ASP A 35 -20.07 -5.75 15.83
CA ASP A 35 -20.92 -6.73 15.15
C ASP A 35 -20.79 -6.68 13.62
N ASN A 36 -20.37 -5.54 13.07
CA ASN A 36 -20.11 -5.35 11.63
C ASN A 36 -18.94 -4.38 11.41
N PRO A 37 -17.69 -4.82 11.66
CA PRO A 37 -16.50 -3.98 11.57
C PRO A 37 -16.23 -3.52 10.13
N LYS A 38 -15.88 -2.24 9.97
CA LYS A 38 -15.60 -1.63 8.67
C LYS A 38 -14.18 -1.87 8.17
N TRP A 39 -13.22 -1.83 9.08
CA TRP A 39 -11.80 -1.85 8.75
C TRP A 39 -11.20 -3.23 8.98
N SER A 40 -10.38 -3.66 8.02
CA SER A 40 -9.63 -4.91 8.09
C SER A 40 -8.15 -4.63 7.94
N MET A 41 -7.33 -5.44 8.59
CA MET A 41 -5.88 -5.42 8.45
C MET A 41 -5.34 -6.82 8.17
N VAL A 42 -4.08 -6.90 7.79
CA VAL A 42 -3.34 -8.14 7.50
C VAL A 42 -2.04 -8.12 8.29
N ASP A 43 -1.52 -9.31 8.62
CA ASP A 43 -0.16 -9.38 9.14
C ASP A 43 0.81 -9.57 7.99
N VAL A 44 1.91 -8.83 8.02
CA VAL A 44 2.99 -8.93 7.04
C VAL A 44 4.27 -9.41 7.71
N ARG A 45 5.07 -10.19 6.99
CA ARG A 45 6.40 -10.62 7.42
C ARG A 45 7.43 -10.03 6.48
N PHE A 46 8.41 -9.34 7.05
CA PHE A 46 9.57 -8.85 6.31
C PHE A 46 10.26 -10.02 5.59
N GLN A 47 10.65 -9.79 4.33
CA GLN A 47 11.35 -10.79 3.54
C GLN A 47 12.78 -10.37 3.26
N ARG A 48 12.97 -9.20 2.64
CA ARG A 48 14.30 -8.64 2.34
C ARG A 48 14.22 -7.18 1.96
N MET A 49 15.34 -6.48 2.03
CA MET A 49 15.51 -5.19 1.36
C MET A 49 15.64 -5.35 -0.15
N MET A 50 15.37 -4.26 -0.88
CA MET A 50 15.79 -4.15 -2.27
C MET A 50 17.33 -4.04 -2.34
N LYS A 51 17.94 -4.44 -3.46
CA LYS A 51 19.39 -4.31 -3.66
C LYS A 51 19.86 -2.86 -3.53
N ARG A 52 18.99 -1.92 -3.92
CA ARG A 52 19.10 -0.49 -3.67
C ARG A 52 17.70 0.08 -3.45
N PHE A 53 17.60 1.21 -2.77
CA PHE A 53 16.36 1.97 -2.72
C PHE A 53 15.93 2.38 -4.13
N VAL A 54 14.63 2.31 -4.41
CA VAL A 54 14.04 2.72 -5.69
C VAL A 54 13.18 3.97 -5.44
N PRO A 55 13.71 5.18 -5.74
CA PRO A 55 12.99 6.43 -5.48
C PRO A 55 11.71 6.56 -6.31
N LEU A 56 10.71 7.28 -5.79
CA LEU A 56 9.47 7.57 -6.50
C LEU A 56 9.71 8.34 -7.82
N SER A 57 10.73 9.22 -7.85
CA SER A 57 11.12 9.97 -9.05
C SER A 57 11.56 9.07 -10.20
N GLU A 58 12.30 8.00 -9.89
CA GLU A 58 12.74 7.00 -10.86
C GLU A 58 11.53 6.23 -11.42
N LEU A 59 10.64 5.74 -10.54
CA LEU A 59 9.41 5.06 -10.95
C LEU A 59 8.54 5.96 -11.83
N LYS A 60 8.44 7.25 -11.50
CA LYS A 60 7.66 8.22 -12.29
C LYS A 60 8.25 8.43 -13.67
N LYS A 61 9.59 8.50 -13.78
CA LYS A 61 10.28 8.61 -15.07
C LYS A 61 9.95 7.42 -15.96
N HIS A 62 10.06 6.19 -15.43
CA HIS A 62 9.72 4.98 -16.18
C HIS A 62 8.23 4.92 -16.55
N HIS A 63 7.32 5.29 -15.65
CA HIS A 63 5.89 5.36 -15.95
C HIS A 63 5.59 6.32 -17.10
N LEU A 64 6.16 7.53 -17.10
CA LEU A 64 5.94 8.51 -18.17
C LEU A 64 6.48 8.01 -19.53
N GLN A 65 7.65 7.36 -19.53
CA GLN A 65 8.18 6.71 -20.72
C GLN A 65 7.25 5.59 -21.21
N HIS A 66 6.83 4.70 -20.30
CA HIS A 66 5.95 3.57 -20.60
C HIS A 66 4.56 3.99 -21.10
N ARG A 67 4.06 5.15 -20.65
CA ARG A 67 2.82 5.72 -21.17
C ARG A 67 2.91 6.13 -22.65
N ALA A 68 4.10 6.45 -23.15
CA ALA A 68 4.30 6.83 -24.54
C ALA A 68 4.57 5.61 -25.45
N ASP A 69 5.35 4.63 -24.96
CA ASP A 69 5.83 3.49 -25.76
C ASP A 69 5.07 2.17 -25.50
N GLY A 70 4.14 2.14 -24.54
CA GLY A 70 3.35 0.95 -24.21
C GLY A 70 4.00 -0.01 -23.22
N GLY A 71 5.04 0.41 -22.50
CA GLY A 71 5.75 -0.43 -21.52
C GLY A 71 4.94 -0.88 -20.28
N PRO A 72 5.54 -1.72 -19.42
CA PRO A 72 4.84 -2.44 -18.36
C PRO A 72 4.31 -1.56 -17.23
N LEU A 73 4.83 -0.34 -17.06
CA LEU A 73 4.39 0.57 -15.99
C LEU A 73 3.39 1.62 -16.49
N LYS A 74 2.87 1.51 -17.72
CA LYS A 74 1.99 2.52 -18.30
C LYS A 74 0.74 2.80 -17.46
N ASP A 75 0.20 1.76 -16.81
CA ASP A 75 -1.07 1.83 -16.05
C ASP A 75 -0.90 1.58 -14.55
N VAL A 76 0.34 1.55 -14.03
CA VAL A 76 0.61 1.22 -12.63
C VAL A 76 -0.20 2.09 -11.66
N ALA A 77 -0.89 1.45 -10.72
CA ALA A 77 -1.79 2.10 -9.76
C ALA A 77 -1.10 3.23 -8.96
N LEU A 78 0.21 3.13 -8.78
CA LEU A 78 1.02 4.13 -8.07
C LEU A 78 0.89 5.53 -8.67
N PHE A 79 0.68 5.65 -9.98
CA PHE A 79 0.54 6.93 -10.67
C PHE A 79 -0.87 7.19 -11.22
N THR A 80 -1.69 6.15 -11.39
CA THR A 80 -3.09 6.30 -11.87
C THR A 80 -4.09 6.48 -10.72
N ARG A 81 -3.74 6.06 -9.49
CA ARG A 81 -4.57 6.18 -8.27
C ARG A 81 -3.78 6.78 -7.11
N ALA A 82 -3.47 8.07 -7.22
CA ALA A 82 -2.53 8.77 -6.32
C ALA A 82 -2.86 8.75 -4.82
N ARG A 83 -4.12 8.47 -4.42
CA ARG A 83 -4.56 8.44 -3.02
C ARG A 83 -4.99 7.05 -2.54
N LEU A 84 -4.50 5.99 -3.19
CA LEU A 84 -4.75 4.60 -2.82
C LEU A 84 -3.51 4.01 -2.15
N SER A 85 -3.60 3.64 -0.87
CA SER A 85 -2.45 3.13 -0.08
C SER A 85 -2.12 1.66 -0.32
N VAL A 86 -3.12 0.84 -0.66
CA VAL A 86 -2.96 -0.60 -0.97
C VAL A 86 -3.37 -0.82 -2.42
N GLN A 87 -2.44 -1.33 -3.22
CA GLN A 87 -2.58 -1.36 -4.67
C GLN A 87 -2.19 -2.73 -5.24
N PRO A 88 -2.93 -3.28 -6.21
CA PRO A 88 -2.44 -4.37 -7.03
C PRO A 88 -1.35 -3.86 -7.99
N LEU A 89 -0.43 -4.75 -8.38
CA LEU A 89 0.57 -4.50 -9.43
C LEU A 89 0.23 -5.29 -10.69
#